data_AF-A0A840SL68-F1
#
_entry.id   AF-A0A840SL68-F1
#
_cell.length_a   1.000
_cell.length_b   1.000
_cell.length_c   1.000
_cell.angle_alpha   90.00
_cell.angle_beta   90.00
_cell.angle_gamma   90.00
#
_symmetry.space_group_name_H-M   'P 1'
#
loop_
_entity.id
_entity.type
_entity.pdbx_description
1 polymer ?
#
loop_
_entity_poly.entity_id
_entity_poly.type
_entity_poly.pdbx_seq_one_letter_code
_entity_poly.pdbx_strand_id
1 'polypeptide(L)'
;MTVVRRAIRLERKVEIGYRDLAEARSSRTIWPIALTHFDRARVVVGWCELREDFRHFRADRIASVTLLDGRYPRRRPALLREWRATLRPGNTAARN
;
A
#
# COMPACT_ATOMS: atom_id res chain seq x y z
N MET A 1 4.57 -1.76 13.76
CA MET A 1 3.57 -1.59 12.67
C MET A 1 2.13 -1.59 13.20
N THR A 2 1.77 -0.57 13.97
CA THR A 2 0.40 -0.34 14.47
C THR A 2 -0.36 0.65 13.57
N VAL A 3 0.34 1.67 13.03
CA VAL A 3 -0.25 2.74 12.21
C VAL A 3 -0.94 2.23 10.94
N VAL A 4 -0.29 1.36 10.15
CA VAL A 4 -0.90 0.83 8.91
C VAL A 4 -2.16 0.01 9.20
N ARG A 5 -2.13 -0.87 10.22
CA ARG A 5 -3.32 -1.64 10.60
C ARG A 5 -4.45 -0.74 11.08
N ARG A 6 -4.10 0.33 11.82
CA ARG A 6 -5.06 1.35 12.25
C ARG A 6 -5.65 2.09 11.06
N ALA A 7 -4.83 2.48 10.07
CA ALA A 7 -5.28 3.13 8.85
C ALA A 7 -6.25 2.26 8.04
N ILE A 8 -5.96 0.96 7.91
CA ILE A 8 -6.85 0.01 7.24
C ILE A 8 -8.20 -0.07 7.96
N ARG A 9 -8.19 -0.15 9.31
CA ARG A 9 -9.41 -0.20 10.13
C ARG A 9 -10.23 1.08 10.09
N LEU A 10 -9.56 2.23 10.02
CA LEU A 10 -10.18 3.55 9.95
C LEU A 10 -10.54 3.99 8.52
N GLU A 11 -10.18 3.17 7.52
CA GLU A 11 -10.33 3.48 6.09
C GLU A 11 -9.67 4.83 5.71
N ARG A 12 -8.50 5.09 6.30
CA ARG A 12 -7.76 6.35 6.13
C ARG A 12 -6.54 6.17 5.25
N LYS A 13 -6.18 7.27 4.58
CA LYS A 13 -4.94 7.38 3.82
C LYS A 13 -3.75 7.40 4.77
N VAL A 14 -2.61 6.94 4.28
CA VAL A 14 -1.32 7.11 4.96
C VAL A 14 -0.32 7.71 3.98
N GLU A 15 0.50 8.60 4.49
CA GLU A 15 1.73 8.98 3.82
C GLU A 15 2.83 8.04 4.29
N ILE A 16 3.57 7.47 3.35
CA ILE A 16 4.75 6.66 3.65
C ILE A 16 6.00 7.34 3.11
N GLY A 17 7.03 7.43 3.95
CA GLY A 17 8.39 7.68 3.49
C GLY A 17 8.98 6.37 3.01
N TYR A 18 9.09 6.19 1.69
CA TYR A 18 9.56 4.97 1.06
C TYR A 18 10.98 5.16 0.52
N ARG A 19 11.86 4.18 0.75
CA ARG A 19 13.17 4.12 0.10
C ARG A 19 13.07 3.21 -1.12
N ASP A 20 13.35 3.77 -2.29
CA ASP A 20 13.44 2.98 -3.50
C ASP A 20 14.76 2.17 -3.56
N LEU A 21 14.97 1.47 -4.67
CA LEU A 21 16.18 0.64 -4.89
C LEU A 21 17.45 1.48 -5.03
N ALA A 22 17.35 2.77 -5.33
CA ALA A 22 18.45 3.71 -5.42
C ALA A 22 18.68 4.49 -4.10
N GLU A 23 18.08 4.02 -3.00
CA GLU A 23 18.04 4.68 -1.69
C GLU A 23 17.38 6.07 -1.66
N ALA A 24 16.77 6.50 -2.77
CA ALA A 24 16.09 7.77 -2.83
C ALA A 24 14.82 7.70 -1.97
N ARG A 25 14.71 8.67 -1.05
CA ARG A 25 13.55 8.82 -0.18
C ARG A 25 12.45 9.53 -0.96
N SER A 26 11.31 8.87 -1.09
CA SER A 26 10.10 9.45 -1.66
C SER A 26 8.96 9.35 -0.66
N SER A 27 8.25 10.46 -0.44
CA SER A 27 6.97 10.45 0.25
C SER A 27 5.86 10.08 -0.72
N ARG A 28 5.01 9.12 -0.34
CA ARG A 28 3.89 8.69 -1.16
C ARG A 28 2.63 8.55 -0.32
N THR A 29 1.55 9.18 -0.78
CA THR A 29 0.22 8.95 -0.22
C THR A 29 -0.35 7.66 -0.80
N ILE A 30 -0.67 6.72 0.07
CA ILE A 30 -1.25 5.44 -0.29
C ILE A 30 -2.53 5.17 0.51
N TRP A 31 -3.43 4.40 -0.09
CA TRP A 31 -4.66 3.94 0.57
C TRP A 31 -4.47 2.49 0.95
N PRO A 32 -4.09 2.19 2.20
CA PRO A 32 -3.79 0.83 2.60
C PRO A 32 -5.11 0.05 2.69
N ILE A 33 -5.22 -1.02 1.92
CA ILE A 33 -6.42 -1.86 1.85
C ILE A 33 -6.20 -3.24 2.49
N ALA A 34 -4.96 -3.73 2.43
CA ALA A 34 -4.55 -5.02 2.96
C ALA A 34 -3.09 -5.01 3.42
N LEU A 35 -2.77 -5.91 4.35
CA LEU A 35 -1.42 -6.21 4.77
C LEU A 35 -1.22 -7.71 4.58
N THR A 36 -0.26 -8.09 3.74
CA THR A 36 0.07 -9.49 3.44
C THR A 36 1.48 -9.80 3.94
N HIS A 37 1.80 -11.08 4.04
CA HIS A 37 3.16 -11.55 4.28
C HIS A 37 3.65 -12.23 3.00
N PHE A 38 4.82 -11.82 2.50
CA PHE A 38 5.43 -12.39 1.31
C PHE A 38 6.88 -12.75 1.62
N ASP A 39 7.21 -14.04 1.45
CA ASP A 39 8.54 -14.68 1.52
C ASP A 39 9.30 -14.61 2.86
N ARG A 40 9.11 -13.53 3.64
CA ARG A 40 9.50 -13.28 5.06
C ARG A 40 9.24 -11.81 5.47
N ALA A 41 8.84 -10.95 4.53
CA ALA A 41 8.56 -9.54 4.76
C ALA A 41 7.05 -9.26 4.81
N ARG A 42 6.67 -8.26 5.61
CA ARG A 42 5.30 -7.71 5.58
C ARG A 42 5.16 -6.78 4.38
N VAL A 43 4.13 -6.96 3.59
CA VAL A 43 3.82 -6.14 2.41
C VAL A 43 2.50 -5.42 2.64
N VAL A 44 2.53 -4.10 2.51
CA VAL A 44 1.34 -3.25 2.52
C VAL A 44 0.85 -3.15 1.09
N VAL A 45 -0.40 -3.54 0.87
CA VAL A 45 -1.07 -3.33 -0.41
C VAL A 45 -1.93 -2.09 -0.30
N GLY A 46 -1.75 -1.19 -1.25
CA GLY A 46 -2.57 0.02 -1.32
C GLY A 46 -2.61 0.65 -2.69
N TRP A 47 -3.63 1.47 -2.90
CA TRP A 47 -3.70 2.36 -4.04
C TRP A 47 -2.70 3.49 -3.86
N CYS A 48 -1.82 3.74 -4.82
CA CYS A 48 -0.89 4.85 -4.79
C CYS A 48 -1.49 6.04 -5.55
N GLU A 49 -1.70 7.18 -4.89
CA GLU A 49 -2.27 8.36 -5.58
C GLU A 49 -1.35 8.88 -6.68
N LEU A 50 -0.03 8.82 -6.48
CA LEU A 50 0.95 9.29 -7.47
C LEU A 50 0.94 8.48 -8.77
N ARG A 51 0.55 7.21 -8.71
CA ARG A 51 0.60 6.29 -9.86
C ARG A 51 -0.79 5.82 -10.30
N GLU A 52 -1.82 6.21 -9.55
CA GLU A 52 -3.21 5.83 -9.76
C GLU A 52 -3.38 4.32 -10.00
N ASP A 53 -2.69 3.51 -9.18
CA ASP A 53 -2.64 2.06 -9.35
C ASP A 53 -2.36 1.33 -8.02
N PHE A 54 -2.70 0.05 -7.96
CA PHE A 54 -2.43 -0.83 -6.82
C PHE A 54 -0.95 -1.24 -6.79
N ARG A 55 -0.29 -0.92 -5.67
CA ARG A 55 1.12 -1.22 -5.48
C ARG A 55 1.37 -1.97 -4.17
N HIS A 56 2.41 -2.79 -4.22
CA HIS A 56 2.92 -3.58 -3.10
C HIS A 56 4.11 -2.83 -2.49
N PHE A 57 3.95 -2.35 -1.26
CA PHE A 57 4.98 -1.65 -0.51
C PHE A 57 5.53 -2.57 0.55
N ARG A 58 6.80 -2.97 0.43
CA ARG A 58 7.42 -3.78 1.48
C ARG A 58 7.63 -2.93 2.72
N ALA A 59 7.13 -3.37 3.87
CA ALA A 59 7.14 -2.62 5.10
C ALA A 59 8.53 -2.44 5.72
N ASP A 60 9.48 -3.29 5.35
CA ASP A 60 10.90 -3.16 5.69
C ASP A 60 11.57 -1.96 5.00
N ARG A 61 11.08 -1.55 3.83
CA ARG A 61 11.55 -0.36 3.08
C ARG A 61 10.79 0.93 3.42
N ILE A 62 9.79 0.84 4.29
CA ILE A 62 9.04 2.01 4.76
C ILE A 62 9.81 2.64 5.93
N ALA A 63 10.41 3.80 5.70
CA ALA A 63 11.17 4.54 6.69
C ALA A 63 10.26 5.28 7.69
N SER A 64 9.09 5.76 7.25
CA SER A 64 8.10 6.43 8.09
C SER A 64 6.69 6.17 7.60
N VAL A 65 5.72 6.19 8.51
CA VAL A 65 4.29 6.11 8.19
C VAL A 65 3.54 7.16 9.00
N THR A 66 2.87 8.05 8.30
CA THR A 66 2.02 9.08 8.89
C THR A 66 0.58 8.79 8.51
N LEU A 67 -0.30 8.69 9.51
CA LEU A 67 -1.74 8.59 9.26
C LEU A 67 -2.24 9.97 8.84
N LEU A 68 -2.90 10.06 7.69
CA LEU A 68 -3.49 11.31 7.23
C LEU A 68 -4.92 11.44 7.73
N ASP A 69 -5.33 12.68 7.98
CA ASP A 69 -6.71 13.03 8.25
C ASP A 69 -7.50 13.10 6.93
N GLY A 70 -7.94 11.93 6.50
CA GLY A 70 -8.75 11.79 5.30
C GLY A 70 -9.10 10.33 5.07
N ARG A 71 -10.40 10.04 4.97
CA ARG A 71 -10.83 8.77 4.39
C ARG A 71 -10.57 8.81 2.89
N TYR A 72 -10.23 7.67 2.31
CA TYR A 72 -10.19 7.60 0.85
C TYR A 72 -11.63 7.64 0.29
N PRO A 73 -11.86 8.29 -0.86
CA PRO A 73 -13.20 8.48 -1.43
C PRO A 73 -13.86 7.18 -1.91
N ARG A 74 -13.07 6.13 -2.13
CA ARG A 74 -13.54 4.84 -2.67
C ARG A 74 -13.70 3.81 -1.57
N ARG A 75 -14.83 3.13 -1.48
CA ARG A 75 -15.06 2.13 -0.42
C ARG A 75 -14.04 1.00 -0.46
N ARG A 76 -13.54 0.58 0.70
CA ARG A 76 -12.55 -0.50 0.85
C ARG A 76 -12.93 -1.80 0.12
N PRO A 77 -14.18 -2.30 0.17
CA PRO A 77 -14.55 -3.53 -0.54
C PRO A 77 -14.42 -3.42 -2.06
N ALA A 78 -14.67 -2.24 -2.64
CA ALA A 78 -14.50 -2.02 -4.07
C ALA A 78 -13.01 -2.08 -4.46
N LEU A 79 -12.17 -1.39 -3.70
CA LEU A 79 -10.71 -1.43 -3.89
C LEU A 79 -10.15 -2.85 -3.74
N LEU A 80 -10.62 -3.62 -2.75
CA LEU A 80 -10.21 -5.01 -2.56
C LEU A 80 -10.65 -5.91 -3.72
N ARG A 81 -11.86 -5.69 -4.27
CA ARG A 81 -12.36 -6.44 -5.42
C ARG A 81 -11.51 -6.16 -6.67
N GLU A 82 -11.17 -4.89 -6.91
CA GLU A 82 -10.32 -4.48 -8.02
C GLU A 82 -8.91 -5.04 -7.88
N TRP A 83 -8.29 -4.92 -6.71
CA TRP A 83 -6.99 -5.53 -6.47
C TRP A 83 -7.02 -7.06 -6.64
N ARG A 84 -8.07 -7.74 -6.19
CA ARG A 84 -8.22 -9.19 -6.44
C ARG A 84 -8.37 -9.52 -7.93
N ALA A 85 -9.01 -8.65 -8.70
CA ALA A 85 -9.13 -8.83 -10.14
C ALA A 85 -7.77 -8.69 -10.84
N THR A 86 -6.87 -7.84 -10.34
CA THR A 86 -5.49 -7.71 -10.88
C THR A 86 -4.59 -8.89 -10.54
N LEU A 87 -4.89 -9.63 -9.46
CA LEU A 87 -4.16 -10.86 -9.07
C LEU A 87 -4.49 -12.10 -9.93
N ARG A 88 -5.39 -12.00 -10.92
CA ARG A 88 -5.63 -13.10 -11.86
C ARG A 88 -4.31 -13.51 -12.56
N PRO A 89 -4.04 -14.82 -12.75
CA PRO A 89 -2.71 -15.37 -13.07
C PRO A 89 -2.21 -15.12 -14.51
N GLY A 90 -2.36 -13.89 -15.01
CA GLY A 90 -1.80 -13.40 -16.28
C GLY A 90 -1.08 -12.05 -16.15
N ASN A 91 -1.08 -11.41 -14.98
CA ASN A 91 -0.40 -10.14 -14.76
C ASN A 91 0.52 -10.22 -13.52
N THR A 92 1.50 -11.12 -13.58
CA THR A 92 2.58 -11.20 -12.59
C THR A 92 3.57 -10.05 -12.82
N ALA A 93 3.13 -8.81 -12.57
CA ALA A 93 4.01 -7.66 -12.38
C ALA A 93 4.64 -7.67 -10.96
N ALA A 94 5.06 -8.85 -10.52
CA ALA A 94 5.87 -9.11 -9.35
C ALA A 94 7.11 -9.91 -9.79
N ARG A 95 7.79 -9.44 -10.84
CA ARG A 95 9.22 -9.67 -11.01
C ARG A 95 9.90 -8.44 -10.42
N ASN A 96 10.50 -8.66 -9.26
CA ASN A 96 11.59 -7.84 -8.75
C ASN A 96 12.75 -7.88 -9.76
#